data_AF-S4PPZ0-F1
#
_entry.id   AF-S4PPZ0-F1
#
_cell.length_a   1.000
_cell.length_b   1.000
_cell.length_c   1.000
_cell.angle_alpha   90.00
_cell.angle_beta   90.00
_cell.angle_gamma   90.00
#
_symmetry.space_group_name_H-M   'P 1'
#
loop_
_entity.id
_entity.type
_entity.pdbx_description
1 polymer ?
#
loop_
_entity_poly.entity_id
_entity_poly.type
_entity_poly.pdbx_seq_one_letter_code
_entity_poly.pdbx_strand_id
1 'polypeptide(L)'
;MLGKRVEDLAKAVTDLLVRQKQITVGMPPNNEQTITAPLPENELRQLIHVAYGDDESTAMLTQELLVYLAMFIRTEPQLFLEMLRLRVGLIIQVMATELSRTLSCDGEEASEHLLNLSPFEMKNLLHHILSGKEFAINSAGRGNISIVSNKSTRYTKKSQIILEGQALQGTIDEAPIAEPDRQGQWLRRRRLDGALNRVPRDFYPRVWGVLEKCQGLVIQGKLLQQNLTQEMTSGELKFALAVETVLNSIPQPEYRQLVVEALMVLTLVVEYKAVNQLGGMITVEHLVHKANQIFLEDQMRCNGDATLCCAAGACGG
;
A
#
# COMPACT_ATOMS: atom_id res chain seq x y z
N MET A 1 15.03 6.93 -32.60
CA MET A 1 13.94 6.29 -31.82
C MET A 1 13.83 4.83 -32.21
N LEU A 2 14.45 3.93 -31.44
CA LEU A 2 14.41 2.49 -31.72
C LEU A 2 13.09 1.93 -31.19
N GLY A 3 12.17 1.59 -32.11
CA GLY A 3 10.96 0.82 -31.84
C GLY A 3 11.28 -0.62 -31.40
N LYS A 4 11.98 -0.77 -30.28
CA LYS A 4 12.10 -2.05 -29.58
C LYS A 4 10.70 -2.42 -29.11
N ARG A 5 10.08 -3.32 -29.86
CA ARG A 5 8.82 -3.96 -29.49
C ARG A 5 9.02 -4.58 -28.11
N VAL A 6 8.20 -4.17 -27.16
CA VAL A 6 7.97 -4.97 -25.95
C VAL A 6 7.10 -6.13 -26.41
N GLU A 7 7.72 -7.16 -27.00
CA GLU A 7 7.07 -8.27 -27.74
C GLU A 7 6.08 -9.11 -26.92
N ASP A 8 5.82 -8.75 -25.65
CA ASP A 8 4.98 -9.50 -24.73
C ASP A 8 3.99 -8.62 -23.92
N LEU A 9 3.73 -7.35 -24.29
CA LEU A 9 2.84 -6.48 -23.48
C LEU A 9 1.42 -7.06 -23.32
N ALA A 10 0.80 -7.52 -24.41
CA ALA A 10 -0.54 -8.11 -24.37
C ALA A 10 -0.58 -9.39 -23.52
N LYS A 11 0.48 -10.20 -23.61
CA LYS A 11 0.65 -11.40 -22.79
C LYS A 11 0.85 -11.05 -21.32
N ALA A 12 1.64 -10.03 -21.02
CA ALA A 12 1.88 -9.55 -19.66
C ALA A 12 0.58 -9.08 -18.98
N VAL A 13 -0.23 -8.28 -19.68
CA VAL A 13 -1.56 -7.85 -19.20
C VAL A 13 -2.46 -9.06 -18.99
N THR A 14 -2.49 -10.01 -19.94
CA THR A 14 -3.28 -11.24 -19.81
C THR A 14 -2.87 -12.08 -18.59
N ASP A 15 -1.56 -12.23 -18.34
CA ASP A 15 -1.01 -12.97 -17.19
C ASP A 15 -1.47 -12.39 -15.84
N LEU A 16 -1.61 -11.06 -15.77
CA LEU A 16 -2.09 -10.34 -14.60
C LEU A 16 -3.62 -10.52 -14.42
N LEU A 17 -4.38 -10.35 -15.50
CA LEU A 17 -5.85 -10.46 -15.48
C LEU A 17 -6.32 -11.87 -15.12
N VAL A 18 -5.69 -12.92 -15.67
CA VAL A 18 -6.04 -14.33 -15.39
C VAL A 18 -5.85 -14.66 -13.90
N ARG A 19 -4.95 -13.97 -13.21
CA ARG A 19 -4.73 -14.09 -11.76
C ARG A 19 -5.65 -13.20 -10.93
N GLN A 20 -6.78 -12.80 -11.49
CA GLN A 20 -7.83 -12.00 -10.84
C GLN A 20 -7.32 -10.64 -10.35
N LYS A 21 -6.37 -10.03 -11.06
CA LYS A 21 -5.93 -8.65 -10.81
C LYS A 21 -6.57 -7.72 -11.82
N GLN A 22 -7.16 -6.63 -11.33
CA GLN A 22 -7.53 -5.51 -12.20
C GLN A 22 -6.31 -4.64 -12.44
N ILE A 23 -6.20 -4.02 -13.60
CA ILE A 23 -5.08 -3.16 -13.94
C ILE A 23 -5.63 -1.79 -14.30
N THR A 24 -4.98 -0.73 -13.83
CA THR A 24 -5.26 0.64 -14.30
C THR A 24 -3.98 1.32 -14.75
N VAL A 25 -4.12 2.16 -15.77
CA VAL A 25 -3.05 2.99 -16.34
C VAL A 25 -3.51 4.45 -16.38
N GLY A 26 -2.55 5.38 -16.38
CA GLY A 26 -2.83 6.81 -16.21
C GLY A 26 -2.77 7.26 -14.76
N MET A 27 -2.92 8.57 -14.55
CA MET A 27 -2.77 9.20 -13.24
C MET A 27 -4.14 9.55 -12.62
N PRO A 28 -4.44 9.16 -11.37
CA PRO A 28 -5.66 9.61 -10.72
C PRO A 28 -5.59 11.10 -10.36
N PRO A 29 -6.72 11.85 -10.31
CA PRO A 29 -8.09 11.43 -10.61
C PRO A 29 -8.48 11.54 -12.10
N ASN A 30 -7.65 12.16 -12.94
CA ASN A 30 -7.99 12.50 -14.32
C ASN A 30 -7.25 11.56 -15.30
N ASN A 31 -7.99 10.88 -16.18
CA ASN A 31 -7.46 9.95 -17.21
C ASN A 31 -6.96 8.60 -16.70
N GLU A 32 -7.34 8.18 -15.49
CA GLU A 32 -7.15 6.79 -15.08
C GLU A 32 -8.10 5.86 -15.85
N GLN A 33 -7.54 4.91 -16.60
CA GLN A 33 -8.28 3.94 -17.39
C GLN A 33 -8.12 2.53 -16.82
N THR A 34 -9.22 1.80 -16.69
CA THR A 34 -9.23 0.42 -16.18
C THR A 34 -9.23 -0.59 -17.31
N ILE A 35 -8.30 -1.53 -17.26
CA ILE A 35 -8.23 -2.67 -18.17
C ILE A 35 -8.88 -3.85 -17.45
N THR A 36 -10.07 -4.23 -17.90
CA THR A 36 -10.87 -5.32 -17.30
C THR A 36 -10.83 -6.62 -18.10
N ALA A 37 -10.32 -6.58 -19.33
CA ALA A 37 -10.26 -7.71 -20.25
C ALA A 37 -8.92 -7.69 -21.01
N PRO A 38 -8.43 -8.85 -21.47
CA PRO A 38 -7.25 -8.91 -22.32
C PRO A 38 -7.54 -8.17 -23.63
N LEU A 39 -6.65 -7.24 -23.98
CA LEU A 39 -6.74 -6.42 -25.19
C LEU A 39 -5.54 -6.74 -26.10
N PRO A 40 -5.68 -6.59 -27.42
CA PRO A 40 -4.55 -6.71 -28.34
C PRO A 40 -3.52 -5.59 -28.10
N GLU A 41 -2.27 -5.84 -28.48
CA GLU A 41 -1.14 -4.97 -28.18
C GLU A 41 -1.32 -3.53 -28.73
N ASN A 42 -1.92 -3.39 -29.90
CA ASN A 42 -2.17 -2.08 -30.51
C ASN A 42 -3.19 -1.26 -29.71
N GLU A 43 -4.27 -1.88 -29.25
CA GLU A 43 -5.28 -1.22 -28.42
C GLU A 43 -4.73 -0.86 -27.05
N LEU A 44 -3.92 -1.74 -26.44
CA LEU A 44 -3.24 -1.44 -25.17
C LEU A 44 -2.32 -0.23 -25.29
N ARG A 45 -1.52 -0.15 -26.36
CA ARG A 45 -0.63 0.99 -26.59
C ARG A 45 -1.40 2.29 -26.79
N GLN A 46 -2.48 2.24 -27.58
CA GLN A 46 -3.35 3.41 -27.77
C GLN A 46 -3.99 3.83 -26.45
N LEU A 47 -4.50 2.89 -25.66
CA LEU A 47 -5.10 3.17 -24.35
C LEU A 47 -4.09 3.83 -23.41
N ILE A 48 -2.86 3.30 -23.32
CA ILE A 48 -1.79 3.89 -22.51
C ILE A 48 -1.44 5.30 -23.01
N HIS A 49 -1.27 5.47 -24.32
CA HIS A 49 -0.97 6.78 -24.92
C HIS A 49 -2.07 7.80 -24.64
N VAL A 50 -3.35 7.41 -24.74
CA VAL A 50 -4.48 8.30 -24.44
C VAL A 50 -4.53 8.64 -22.95
N ALA A 51 -4.17 7.70 -22.07
CA ALA A 51 -4.16 7.93 -20.63
C ALA A 51 -3.10 8.97 -20.19
N TYR A 52 -1.93 9.01 -20.85
CA TYR A 52 -0.84 9.93 -20.52
C TYR A 52 -0.72 11.15 -21.46
N GLY A 53 -1.45 11.17 -22.59
CA GLY A 53 -1.44 12.30 -23.52
C GLY A 53 -0.09 12.49 -24.20
N ASP A 54 0.53 13.64 -23.96
CA ASP A 54 1.82 14.03 -24.55
C ASP A 54 3.04 13.47 -23.79
N ASP A 55 2.84 12.83 -22.63
CA ASP A 55 3.92 12.24 -21.84
C ASP A 55 4.28 10.82 -22.35
N GLU A 56 4.99 10.77 -23.47
CA GLU A 56 5.48 9.52 -24.07
C GLU A 56 6.43 8.75 -23.13
N SER A 57 7.20 9.46 -22.29
CA SER A 57 8.18 8.86 -21.39
C SER A 57 7.50 8.02 -20.31
N THR A 58 6.47 8.57 -19.66
CA THR A 58 5.68 7.84 -18.66
C THR A 58 4.83 6.73 -19.29
N ALA A 59 4.38 6.92 -20.53
CA ALA A 59 3.70 5.87 -21.30
C ALA A 59 4.62 4.67 -21.58
N MET A 60 5.89 4.91 -21.95
CA MET A 60 6.89 3.84 -22.13
C MET A 60 7.21 3.15 -20.80
N LEU A 61 7.43 3.94 -19.73
CA LEU A 61 7.67 3.41 -18.39
C LEU A 61 6.52 2.50 -17.92
N THR A 62 5.27 2.90 -18.17
CA THR A 62 4.09 2.08 -17.86
C THR A 62 4.11 0.73 -18.57
N GLN A 63 4.49 0.71 -19.85
CA GLN A 63 4.60 -0.55 -20.61
C GLN A 63 5.70 -1.45 -20.03
N GLU A 64 6.84 -0.89 -19.66
CA GLU A 64 7.95 -1.63 -19.06
C GLU A 64 7.57 -2.21 -17.69
N LEU A 65 6.97 -1.40 -16.81
CA LEU A 65 6.51 -1.84 -15.50
C LEU A 65 5.45 -2.93 -15.60
N LEU A 66 4.53 -2.87 -16.56
CA LEU A 66 3.53 -3.94 -16.79
C LEU A 66 4.20 -5.29 -17.07
N VAL A 67 5.28 -5.30 -17.84
CA VAL A 67 6.05 -6.54 -18.10
C VAL A 67 6.73 -7.04 -16.85
N TYR A 68 7.33 -6.16 -16.03
CA TYR A 68 7.93 -6.58 -14.77
C TYR A 68 6.89 -7.08 -13.77
N LEU A 69 5.73 -6.43 -13.66
CA LEU A 69 4.62 -6.89 -12.82
C LEU A 69 4.16 -8.29 -13.26
N ALA A 70 4.00 -8.52 -14.56
CA ALA A 70 3.63 -9.83 -15.10
C ALA A 70 4.71 -10.90 -14.90
N MET A 71 5.99 -10.53 -14.93
CA MET A 71 7.07 -11.44 -14.55
C MET A 71 6.99 -11.76 -13.05
N PHE A 72 6.84 -10.77 -12.18
CA PHE A 72 6.76 -10.99 -10.73
C PHE A 72 5.55 -11.79 -10.30
N ILE A 73 4.38 -11.59 -10.90
CA ILE A 73 3.20 -12.37 -10.52
C ILE A 73 3.32 -13.85 -10.92
N ARG A 74 4.16 -14.16 -11.92
CA ARG A 74 4.50 -15.54 -12.32
C ARG A 74 5.52 -16.17 -11.40
N THR A 75 6.57 -15.43 -11.02
CA THR A 75 7.70 -15.97 -10.23
C THR A 75 7.47 -15.88 -8.72
N GLU A 76 6.79 -14.84 -8.25
CA GLU A 76 6.58 -14.47 -6.85
C GLU A 76 5.12 -13.99 -6.61
N PRO A 77 4.10 -14.86 -6.82
CA PRO A 77 2.69 -14.49 -6.69
C PRO A 77 2.31 -13.94 -5.30
N GLN A 78 3.07 -14.29 -4.26
CA GLN A 78 2.87 -13.80 -2.89
C GLN A 78 2.92 -12.29 -2.77
N LEU A 79 3.65 -11.60 -3.66
CA LEU A 79 3.74 -10.13 -3.65
C LEU A 79 2.40 -9.47 -3.98
N PHE A 80 1.47 -10.21 -4.59
CA PHE A 80 0.22 -9.69 -5.15
C PHE A 80 -1.03 -10.14 -4.39
N LEU A 81 -0.92 -11.06 -3.41
CA LEU A 81 -2.09 -11.63 -2.72
C LEU A 81 -2.98 -10.56 -2.06
N GLU A 82 -2.35 -9.51 -1.55
CA GLU A 82 -2.97 -8.45 -0.76
C GLU A 82 -3.40 -7.23 -1.59
N MET A 83 -3.37 -7.32 -2.92
CA MET A 83 -3.78 -6.25 -3.83
C MET A 83 -4.80 -6.77 -4.83
N LEU A 84 -5.98 -6.16 -4.94
CA LEU A 84 -6.95 -6.52 -5.99
C LEU A 84 -6.65 -5.84 -7.32
N ARG A 85 -6.31 -4.55 -7.24
CA ARG A 85 -6.07 -3.69 -8.40
C ARG A 85 -4.64 -3.18 -8.41
N LEU A 86 -3.98 -3.31 -9.56
CA LEU A 86 -2.66 -2.78 -9.83
C LEU A 86 -2.78 -1.45 -10.55
N ARG A 87 -2.63 -0.37 -9.79
CA ARG A 87 -2.72 1.00 -10.28
C ARG A 87 -1.34 1.47 -10.72
N VAL A 88 -0.98 1.23 -11.98
CA VAL A 88 0.40 1.39 -12.46
C VAL A 88 0.86 2.85 -12.34
N GLY A 89 0.00 3.82 -12.60
CA GLY A 89 0.34 5.25 -12.41
C GLY A 89 0.68 5.60 -10.96
N LEU A 90 -0.07 5.06 -9.99
CA LEU A 90 0.26 5.25 -8.57
C LEU A 90 1.53 4.51 -8.16
N ILE A 91 1.81 3.34 -8.74
CA ILE A 91 3.08 2.63 -8.52
C ILE A 91 4.26 3.51 -8.99
N ILE A 92 4.16 4.13 -10.17
CA ILE A 92 5.17 5.07 -10.69
C ILE A 92 5.35 6.24 -9.72
N GLN A 93 4.25 6.85 -9.26
CA GLN A 93 4.31 7.97 -8.31
C GLN A 93 4.99 7.58 -7.00
N VAL A 94 4.71 6.38 -6.48
CA VAL A 94 5.35 5.84 -5.28
C VAL A 94 6.83 5.61 -5.51
N MET A 95 7.22 5.06 -6.67
CA MET A 95 8.63 4.87 -7.04
C MET A 95 9.38 6.20 -7.08
N ALA A 96 8.81 7.23 -7.72
CA ALA A 96 9.39 8.58 -7.77
C ALA A 96 9.48 9.21 -6.36
N THR A 97 8.43 9.09 -5.55
CA THR A 97 8.42 9.65 -4.18
C THR A 97 9.46 8.97 -3.30
N GLU A 98 9.66 7.66 -3.44
CA GLU A 98 10.69 6.92 -2.69
C GLU A 98 12.11 7.26 -3.16
N LEU A 99 12.30 7.53 -4.45
CA LEU A 99 13.57 8.05 -4.96
C LEU A 99 13.86 9.45 -4.41
N SER A 100 12.90 10.37 -4.50
CA SER A 100 13.01 11.74 -3.95
C SER A 100 13.43 11.70 -2.47
N ARG A 101 12.76 10.87 -1.67
CA ARG A 101 13.07 10.75 -0.23
C ARG A 101 14.47 10.20 0.02
N THR A 102 14.92 9.23 -0.78
CA THR A 102 16.20 8.57 -0.53
C THR A 102 17.39 9.39 -1.04
N LEU A 103 17.21 10.10 -2.15
CA LEU A 103 18.21 10.98 -2.74
C LEU A 103 18.17 12.40 -2.15
N SER A 104 17.17 12.71 -1.33
CA SER A 104 16.91 14.07 -0.81
C SER A 104 16.83 15.12 -1.92
N CYS A 105 16.22 14.75 -3.05
CA CYS A 105 15.98 15.61 -4.20
C CYS A 105 14.50 15.97 -4.32
N ASP A 106 14.18 16.95 -5.18
CA ASP A 106 12.78 17.31 -5.42
C ASP A 106 12.03 16.24 -6.25
N GLY A 107 10.72 16.43 -6.41
CA GLY A 107 9.88 15.46 -7.12
C GLY A 107 10.11 15.40 -8.63
N GLU A 108 10.60 16.49 -9.23
CA GLU A 108 10.83 16.59 -10.68
C GLU A 108 12.15 15.91 -11.04
N GLU A 109 13.22 16.23 -10.30
CA GLU A 109 14.52 15.56 -10.36
C GLU A 109 14.38 14.05 -10.09
N ALA A 110 13.56 13.65 -9.12
CA ALA A 110 13.32 12.23 -8.85
C ALA A 110 12.60 11.51 -10.00
N SER A 111 11.70 12.20 -10.70
CA SER A 111 11.00 11.65 -11.87
C SER A 111 11.96 11.50 -13.06
N GLU A 112 12.84 12.47 -13.27
CA GLU A 112 13.91 12.37 -14.27
C GLU A 112 14.89 11.23 -13.94
N HIS A 113 15.27 11.08 -12.67
CA HIS A 113 16.08 9.94 -12.22
C HIS A 113 15.39 8.61 -12.46
N LEU A 114 14.08 8.52 -12.21
CA LEU A 114 13.29 7.31 -12.47
C LEU A 114 13.30 6.92 -13.95
N LEU A 115 13.16 7.89 -14.86
CA LEU A 115 13.20 7.68 -16.31
C LEU A 115 14.59 7.29 -16.82
N ASN A 116 15.65 7.67 -16.10
CA ASN A 116 17.04 7.34 -16.44
C ASN A 116 17.55 6.04 -15.81
N LEU A 117 16.74 5.35 -14.99
CA LEU A 117 17.14 4.06 -14.42
C LEU A 117 17.36 3.00 -15.50
N SER A 118 18.36 2.16 -15.30
CA SER A 118 18.51 0.96 -16.12
C SER A 118 17.35 -0.03 -15.86
N PRO A 119 17.03 -0.92 -16.81
CA PRO A 119 16.02 -1.98 -16.65
C PRO A 119 16.17 -2.80 -15.37
N PHE A 120 17.42 -3.06 -14.96
CA PHE A 120 17.72 -3.81 -13.74
C PHE A 120 17.42 -3.00 -12.47
N GLU A 121 17.80 -1.73 -12.43
CA GLU A 121 17.51 -0.84 -11.30
C GLU A 121 16.01 -0.60 -11.17
N MET A 122 15.30 -0.36 -12.27
CA MET A 122 13.86 -0.20 -12.29
C MET A 122 13.15 -1.45 -11.76
N LYS A 123 13.52 -2.63 -12.25
CA LYS A 123 13.00 -3.91 -11.77
C LYS A 123 13.23 -4.08 -10.27
N ASN A 124 14.44 -3.77 -9.79
CA ASN A 124 14.75 -3.88 -8.37
C ASN A 124 13.96 -2.88 -7.54
N LEU A 125 13.86 -1.62 -7.95
CA LEU A 125 13.04 -0.62 -7.26
C LEU A 125 11.60 -1.09 -7.13
N LEU A 126 11.01 -1.55 -8.24
CA LEU A 126 9.65 -2.09 -8.26
C LEU A 126 9.50 -3.27 -7.30
N HIS A 127 10.44 -4.23 -7.30
CA HIS A 127 10.40 -5.37 -6.38
C HIS A 127 10.43 -4.94 -4.92
N HIS A 128 11.22 -3.92 -4.58
CA HIS A 128 11.28 -3.42 -3.21
C HIS A 128 10.00 -2.69 -2.79
N ILE A 129 9.42 -1.88 -3.67
CA ILE A 129 8.11 -1.23 -3.43
C ILE A 129 7.03 -2.30 -3.22
N LEU A 130 6.98 -3.33 -4.07
CA LEU A 130 5.99 -4.40 -3.94
C LEU A 130 6.26 -5.31 -2.74
N SER A 131 7.49 -5.64 -2.41
CA SER A 131 7.77 -6.46 -1.22
C SER A 131 7.54 -5.69 0.08
N GLY A 132 7.64 -4.35 0.02
CA GLY A 132 7.67 -3.46 1.18
C GLY A 132 8.78 -3.83 2.17
N LYS A 133 9.84 -4.50 1.68
CA LYS A 133 11.10 -4.70 2.39
C LYS A 133 11.88 -3.41 2.40
N GLU A 134 12.71 -3.22 3.42
CA GLU A 134 13.63 -2.09 3.48
C GLU A 134 14.77 -2.27 2.48
N PHE A 135 15.22 -1.15 1.93
CA PHE A 135 16.36 -1.08 1.01
C PHE A 135 17.05 0.26 1.16
N ALA A 136 18.36 0.24 0.93
CA ALA A 136 19.15 1.46 0.82
C ALA A 136 19.36 1.76 -0.67
N ILE A 137 19.26 3.05 -1.03
CA ILE A 137 19.66 3.52 -2.34
C ILE A 137 20.94 4.32 -2.14
N ASN A 138 22.05 3.85 -2.71
CA ASN A 138 23.31 4.59 -2.68
C ASN A 138 23.50 5.24 -4.06
N SER A 139 23.57 6.57 -4.06
CA SER A 139 23.95 7.35 -5.24
C SER A 139 25.48 7.37 -5.34
N ALA A 140 26.03 6.68 -6.35
CA ALA A 140 27.41 6.87 -6.72
C ALA A 140 27.45 8.05 -7.69
N GLY A 141 28.13 9.14 -7.31
CA GLY A 141 28.13 10.39 -8.07
C GLY A 141 28.23 10.21 -9.59
N ARG A 142 27.39 10.97 -10.31
CA ARG A 142 27.06 10.87 -11.76
C ARG A 142 26.06 9.76 -12.13
N GLY A 143 24.84 9.87 -11.64
CA GLY A 143 23.66 9.22 -12.24
C GLY A 143 23.52 7.70 -12.05
N ASN A 144 24.48 7.04 -11.39
CA ASN A 144 24.39 5.60 -11.11
C ASN A 144 23.72 5.37 -9.74
N ILE A 145 22.54 4.75 -9.75
CA ILE A 145 21.70 4.54 -8.57
C ILE A 145 21.76 3.06 -8.18
N SER A 146 22.56 2.72 -7.17
CA SER A 146 22.61 1.34 -6.67
C SER A 146 21.54 1.08 -5.61
N ILE A 147 20.64 0.13 -5.87
CA ILE A 147 19.58 -0.27 -4.94
C ILE A 147 20.00 -1.57 -4.25
N VAL A 148 20.29 -1.49 -2.96
CA VAL A 148 20.74 -2.64 -2.16
C VAL A 148 19.63 -3.03 -1.17
N SER A 149 19.14 -4.26 -1.33
CA SER A 149 18.17 -4.84 -0.38
C SER A 149 18.83 -4.96 0.99
N ASN A 150 18.21 -4.38 2.02
CA ASN A 150 18.69 -4.62 3.38
C ASN A 150 18.22 -6.02 3.76
N LYS A 151 19.14 -6.99 3.87
CA LYS A 151 18.81 -8.34 4.32
C LYS A 151 18.53 -8.32 5.84
N SER A 152 17.42 -7.68 6.25
CA SER A 152 16.88 -7.88 7.58
C SER A 152 16.10 -9.20 7.60
N THR A 153 16.86 -10.31 7.63
CA THR A 153 16.33 -11.63 7.98
C THR A 153 16.00 -11.63 9.47
N ARG A 154 14.75 -11.31 9.83
CA ARG A 154 14.00 -11.84 11.00
C ARG A 154 12.71 -11.04 11.25
N TYR A 155 11.58 -11.39 10.61
CA TYR A 155 10.26 -11.10 11.19
C TYR A 155 9.23 -12.16 10.79
N THR A 156 9.39 -13.36 11.36
CA THR A 156 8.33 -14.36 11.54
C THR A 156 8.54 -15.05 12.88
N LYS A 157 8.45 -14.32 13.99
CA LYS A 157 8.12 -14.94 15.28
C LYS A 157 7.00 -14.15 15.91
N LYS A 158 5.89 -14.88 16.09
CA LYS A 158 4.74 -14.60 16.95
C LYS A 158 5.01 -13.49 17.96
N SER A 159 4.10 -12.53 18.01
CA SER A 159 3.76 -11.75 19.19
C SER A 159 3.43 -12.70 20.36
N GLN A 160 4.47 -13.17 21.04
CA GLN A 160 4.35 -13.67 22.41
C GLN A 160 4.64 -12.48 23.31
N ILE A 161 3.58 -12.00 23.94
CA ILE A 161 3.66 -11.21 25.17
C ILE A 161 4.41 -12.10 26.17
N ILE A 162 5.68 -11.78 26.46
CA ILE A 162 6.46 -12.46 27.49
C ILE A 162 6.03 -11.85 28.81
N LEU A 163 5.26 -12.63 29.59
CA LEU A 163 5.02 -12.41 31.01
C LEU A 163 6.34 -12.64 31.76
N GLU A 164 6.63 -11.78 32.74
CA GLU A 164 7.89 -11.71 33.48
C GLU A 164 8.41 -13.05 34.00
N GLY A 165 9.72 -13.24 33.91
CA GLY A 165 10.48 -14.18 34.74
C GLY A 165 11.01 -15.43 34.04
N GLN A 166 12.06 -15.30 33.23
CA GLN A 166 13.06 -16.36 33.03
C GLN A 166 14.32 -15.78 32.36
N ALA A 167 15.40 -15.67 33.13
CA ALA A 167 16.71 -15.29 32.65
C ALA A 167 17.37 -16.45 31.90
N LEU A 168 17.89 -16.18 30.70
CA LEU A 168 18.86 -17.05 30.03
C LEU A 168 20.08 -16.23 29.63
N GLN A 169 21.20 -16.64 30.22
CA GLN A 169 22.57 -16.20 30.00
C GLN A 169 22.97 -16.37 28.53
N GLY A 170 23.53 -15.32 27.92
CA GLY A 170 24.11 -15.37 26.58
C GLY A 170 25.00 -14.16 26.33
N THR A 171 26.28 -14.31 26.62
CA THR A 171 27.37 -13.38 26.28
C THR A 171 27.60 -13.36 24.77
N ILE A 172 27.64 -12.16 24.16
CA ILE A 172 28.56 -11.70 23.10
C ILE A 172 28.39 -10.18 23.01
N ASP A 173 29.51 -9.47 23.16
CA ASP A 173 29.65 -8.04 22.86
C ASP A 173 29.35 -7.77 21.37
N GLU A 174 28.11 -7.39 21.07
CA GLU A 174 27.83 -6.54 19.91
C GLU A 174 27.28 -5.23 20.47
N ALA A 175 28.00 -4.14 20.22
CA ALA A 175 27.46 -2.80 20.44
C ALA A 175 26.06 -2.73 19.80
N PRO A 176 25.04 -2.19 20.49
CA PRO A 176 23.71 -2.11 19.91
C PRO A 176 23.84 -1.20 18.68
N ILE A 177 23.84 -1.81 17.50
CA ILE A 177 23.58 -1.11 16.25
C ILE A 177 22.25 -0.43 16.51
N ALA A 178 22.28 0.90 16.63
CA ALA A 178 21.10 1.70 16.88
C ALA A 178 20.02 1.22 15.90
N GLU A 179 18.97 0.61 16.42
CA GLU A 179 17.82 0.20 15.62
C GLU A 179 17.38 1.44 14.85
N PRO A 180 17.51 1.48 13.51
CA PRO A 180 17.17 2.67 12.77
C PRO A 180 15.69 2.95 13.03
N ASP A 181 15.43 4.15 13.52
CA ASP A 181 14.15 4.73 13.91
C ASP A 181 12.91 3.91 13.48
N ARG A 182 12.43 3.02 14.38
CA ARG A 182 11.27 2.15 14.13
C ARG A 182 10.04 2.94 13.69
N GLN A 183 9.90 4.20 14.11
CA GLN A 183 8.74 5.04 13.81
C GLN A 183 8.69 5.45 12.33
N GLY A 184 9.84 5.75 11.73
CA GLY A 184 9.95 6.03 10.29
C GLY A 184 9.57 4.83 9.42
N GLN A 185 9.79 3.62 9.91
CA GLN A 185 9.49 2.37 9.20
C GLN A 185 7.97 2.14 9.08
N TRP A 186 7.22 2.36 10.16
CA TRP A 186 5.75 2.21 10.15
C TRP A 186 5.07 3.24 9.25
N LEU A 187 5.49 4.51 9.33
CA LEU A 187 4.94 5.57 8.49
C LEU A 187 5.21 5.28 7.01
N ARG A 188 6.44 4.87 6.68
CA ARG A 188 6.79 4.45 5.32
C ARG A 188 5.95 3.27 4.87
N ARG A 189 5.79 2.23 5.71
CA ARG A 189 4.98 1.06 5.36
C ARG A 189 3.53 1.45 5.07
N ARG A 190 2.93 2.32 5.88
CA ARG A 190 1.57 2.84 5.66
C ARG A 190 1.46 3.67 4.38
N ARG A 191 2.49 4.48 4.04
CA ARG A 191 2.55 5.21 2.77
C ARG A 191 2.52 4.27 1.58
N LEU A 192 3.39 3.27 1.58
CA LEU A 192 3.50 2.29 0.49
C LEU A 192 2.22 1.47 0.35
N ASP A 193 1.78 0.82 1.43
CA ASP A 193 0.60 -0.04 1.40
C ASP A 193 -0.66 0.77 1.10
N GLY A 194 -0.76 2.01 1.60
CA GLY A 194 -1.87 2.91 1.32
C GLY A 194 -1.95 3.32 -0.15
N ALA A 195 -0.81 3.69 -0.74
CA ALA A 195 -0.75 4.10 -2.14
C ALA A 195 -1.00 2.92 -3.09
N LEU A 196 -0.57 1.71 -2.71
CA LEU A 196 -0.80 0.47 -3.46
C LEU A 196 -2.18 -0.16 -3.22
N ASN A 197 -3.01 0.41 -2.34
CA ASN A 197 -4.26 -0.21 -1.84
C ASN A 197 -4.07 -1.65 -1.36
N ARG A 198 -2.94 -1.90 -0.71
CA ARG A 198 -2.65 -3.20 -0.12
C ARG A 198 -3.44 -3.37 1.16
N VAL A 199 -4.17 -4.47 1.28
CA VAL A 199 -4.93 -4.80 2.48
C VAL A 199 -4.54 -6.17 3.01
N PRO A 200 -4.62 -6.42 4.33
CA PRO A 200 -4.29 -7.72 4.90
C PRO A 200 -5.06 -8.88 4.25
N ARG A 201 -4.51 -10.10 4.35
CA ARG A 201 -5.20 -11.31 3.88
C ARG A 201 -6.59 -11.46 4.48
N ASP A 202 -7.52 -11.89 3.64
CA ASP A 202 -8.92 -12.09 3.98
C ASP A 202 -9.65 -10.82 4.46
N PHE A 203 -9.07 -9.63 4.21
CA PHE A 203 -9.67 -8.35 4.60
C PHE A 203 -11.13 -8.21 4.14
N TYR A 204 -11.41 -8.40 2.85
CA TYR A 204 -12.76 -8.21 2.32
C TYR A 204 -13.77 -9.22 2.90
N PRO A 205 -13.50 -10.54 2.92
CA PRO A 205 -14.38 -11.49 3.59
C PRO A 205 -14.66 -11.15 5.07
N ARG A 206 -13.64 -10.67 5.80
CA ARG A 206 -13.81 -10.30 7.21
C ARG A 206 -14.63 -9.02 7.38
N VAL A 207 -14.41 -8.01 6.54
CA VAL A 207 -15.21 -6.77 6.53
C VAL A 207 -16.67 -7.08 6.17
N TRP A 208 -16.92 -8.04 5.29
CA TRP A 208 -18.27 -8.54 5.02
C TRP A 208 -18.94 -9.07 6.30
N GLY A 209 -18.23 -9.86 7.11
CA GLY A 209 -18.73 -10.35 8.39
C GLY A 209 -18.98 -9.25 9.43
N VAL A 210 -18.19 -8.16 9.40
CA VAL A 210 -18.47 -6.96 10.20
C VAL A 210 -19.75 -6.29 9.74
N LEU A 211 -19.92 -6.15 8.42
CA LEU A 211 -21.08 -5.50 7.82
C LEU A 211 -22.39 -6.27 8.08
N GLU A 212 -22.35 -7.60 8.24
CA GLU A 212 -23.51 -8.38 8.69
C GLU A 212 -23.97 -8.03 10.12
N LYS A 213 -23.07 -7.49 10.95
CA LYS A 213 -23.30 -7.22 12.37
C LYS A 213 -23.60 -5.75 12.67
N CYS A 214 -23.60 -4.86 11.68
CA CYS A 214 -23.97 -3.45 11.81
C CYS A 214 -24.94 -3.01 10.71
N GLN A 215 -25.59 -1.86 10.89
CA GLN A 215 -26.45 -1.28 9.84
C GLN A 215 -25.65 -0.78 8.64
N GLY A 216 -24.40 -0.37 8.86
CA GLY A 216 -23.49 0.08 7.83
C GLY A 216 -22.18 0.63 8.37
N LEU A 217 -21.19 0.74 7.48
CA LEU A 217 -19.90 1.38 7.73
C LEU A 217 -19.83 2.70 6.94
N VAL A 218 -19.53 3.80 7.63
CA VAL A 218 -19.29 5.10 7.02
C VAL A 218 -17.79 5.35 7.00
N ILE A 219 -17.26 5.65 5.80
CA ILE A 219 -15.84 5.97 5.56
C ILE A 219 -15.77 7.15 4.58
N GLN A 220 -15.15 8.25 4.99
CA GLN A 220 -15.07 9.53 4.27
C GLN A 220 -16.42 9.99 3.72
N GLY A 221 -17.46 9.91 4.56
CA GLY A 221 -18.84 10.24 4.19
C GLY A 221 -19.50 9.31 3.17
N LYS A 222 -18.79 8.30 2.63
CA LYS A 222 -19.37 7.24 1.81
C LYS A 222 -19.87 6.11 2.70
N LEU A 223 -20.96 5.48 2.29
CA LEU A 223 -21.65 4.47 3.07
C LEU A 223 -21.57 3.09 2.41
N LEU A 224 -21.09 2.10 3.17
CA LEU A 224 -21.29 0.68 2.91
C LEU A 224 -22.49 0.19 3.74
N GLN A 225 -23.60 -0.10 3.09
CA GLN A 225 -24.83 -0.55 3.75
C GLN A 225 -24.86 -2.07 3.95
N GLN A 226 -25.55 -2.52 5.00
CA GLN A 226 -25.77 -3.95 5.26
C GLN A 226 -26.43 -4.69 4.07
N ASN A 227 -27.26 -4.02 3.26
CA ASN A 227 -27.91 -4.64 2.10
C ASN A 227 -26.91 -5.28 1.11
N LEU A 228 -25.67 -4.78 1.06
CA LEU A 228 -24.62 -5.37 0.23
C LEU A 228 -24.32 -6.83 0.61
N THR A 229 -24.50 -7.23 1.88
CA THR A 229 -24.28 -8.61 2.32
C THR A 229 -25.44 -9.55 1.95
N GLN A 230 -26.61 -9.00 1.67
CA GLN A 230 -27.77 -9.75 1.19
C GLN A 230 -27.70 -9.97 -0.33
N GLU A 231 -27.10 -9.03 -1.05
CA GLU A 231 -26.97 -9.08 -2.51
C GLU A 231 -25.70 -9.81 -3.00
N MET A 232 -24.66 -9.89 -2.16
CA MET A 232 -23.34 -10.42 -2.55
C MET A 232 -22.74 -11.28 -1.44
N THR A 233 -21.98 -12.30 -1.85
CA THR A 233 -21.23 -13.14 -0.91
C THR A 233 -19.89 -12.53 -0.49
N SER A 234 -19.34 -12.98 0.65
CA SER A 234 -18.07 -12.49 1.21
C SER A 234 -16.86 -12.71 0.29
N GLY A 235 -16.92 -13.68 -0.62
CA GLY A 235 -15.85 -14.01 -1.57
C GLY A 235 -16.03 -13.38 -2.96
N GLU A 236 -17.13 -12.65 -3.21
CA GLU A 236 -17.37 -12.04 -4.52
C GLU A 236 -16.50 -10.82 -4.77
N LEU A 237 -15.93 -10.74 -5.97
CA LEU A 237 -15.12 -9.60 -6.40
C LEU A 237 -15.93 -8.28 -6.36
N LYS A 238 -17.23 -8.33 -6.66
CA LYS A 238 -18.10 -7.14 -6.67
C LYS A 238 -18.17 -6.46 -5.30
N PHE A 239 -18.26 -7.23 -4.22
CA PHE A 239 -18.22 -6.71 -2.85
C PHE A 239 -16.86 -6.08 -2.55
N ALA A 240 -15.78 -6.79 -2.88
CA ALA A 240 -14.42 -6.35 -2.62
C ALA A 240 -14.11 -5.01 -3.34
N LEU A 241 -14.57 -4.86 -4.59
CA LEU A 241 -14.47 -3.62 -5.36
C LEU A 241 -15.30 -2.47 -4.77
N ALA A 242 -16.46 -2.75 -4.18
CA ALA A 242 -17.27 -1.73 -3.51
C ALA A 242 -16.54 -1.18 -2.28
N VAL A 243 -15.97 -2.05 -1.45
CA VAL A 243 -15.15 -1.66 -0.29
C VAL A 243 -13.91 -0.87 -0.75
N GLU A 244 -13.20 -1.34 -1.78
CA GLU A 244 -12.02 -0.64 -2.32
C GLU A 244 -12.39 0.76 -2.85
N THR A 245 -13.53 0.91 -3.53
CA THR A 245 -14.01 2.20 -4.04
C THR A 245 -14.28 3.20 -2.92
N VAL A 246 -14.75 2.71 -1.77
CA VAL A 246 -14.93 3.52 -0.57
C VAL A 246 -13.59 3.90 0.06
N LEU A 247 -12.66 2.96 0.21
CA LEU A 247 -11.31 3.24 0.72
C LEU A 247 -10.52 4.22 -0.17
N ASN A 248 -10.70 4.14 -1.50
CA ASN A 248 -10.10 5.03 -2.47
C ASN A 248 -10.57 6.49 -2.36
N SER A 249 -11.66 6.75 -1.64
CA SER A 249 -12.09 8.13 -1.36
C SER A 249 -11.19 8.86 -0.37
N ILE A 250 -10.38 8.13 0.39
CA ILE A 250 -9.37 8.70 1.29
C ILE A 250 -8.16 9.14 0.46
N PRO A 251 -7.81 10.43 0.37
CA PRO A 251 -6.72 10.88 -0.49
C PRO A 251 -5.34 10.56 0.10
N GLN A 252 -5.16 10.65 1.42
CA GLN A 252 -3.87 10.39 2.07
C GLN A 252 -3.65 8.88 2.26
N PRO A 253 -2.57 8.30 1.68
CA PRO A 253 -2.33 6.86 1.76
C PRO A 253 -2.11 6.37 3.21
N GLU A 254 -1.47 7.17 4.06
CA GLU A 254 -1.20 6.82 5.45
C GLU A 254 -2.49 6.72 6.26
N TYR A 255 -3.41 7.67 6.04
CA TYR A 255 -4.72 7.67 6.68
C TYR A 255 -5.59 6.53 6.14
N ARG A 256 -5.49 6.22 4.84
CA ARG A 256 -6.16 5.05 4.24
C ARG A 256 -5.76 3.76 4.95
N GLN A 257 -4.48 3.57 5.24
CA GLN A 257 -4.02 2.40 6.00
C GLN A 257 -4.48 2.39 7.45
N LEU A 258 -4.52 3.55 8.12
CA LEU A 258 -5.10 3.62 9.47
C LEU A 258 -6.57 3.17 9.50
N VAL A 259 -7.35 3.53 8.48
CA VAL A 259 -8.74 3.07 8.34
C VAL A 259 -8.81 1.56 8.09
N VAL A 260 -7.93 0.99 7.26
CA VAL A 260 -7.82 -0.46 7.04
C VAL A 260 -7.48 -1.19 8.34
N GLU A 261 -6.50 -0.70 9.11
CA GLU A 261 -6.11 -1.25 10.41
C GLU A 261 -7.28 -1.17 11.42
N ALA A 262 -8.01 -0.05 11.47
CA ALA A 262 -9.17 0.10 12.34
C ALA A 262 -10.31 -0.87 11.96
N LEU A 263 -10.56 -1.07 10.67
CA LEU A 263 -11.50 -2.09 10.19
C LEU A 263 -11.05 -3.49 10.61
N MET A 264 -9.76 -3.81 10.51
CA MET A 264 -9.25 -5.10 10.99
C MET A 264 -9.48 -5.29 12.49
N VAL A 265 -9.33 -4.26 13.31
CA VAL A 265 -9.68 -4.35 14.73
C VAL A 265 -11.17 -4.68 14.92
N LEU A 266 -12.07 -4.05 14.16
CA LEU A 266 -13.50 -4.40 14.18
C LEU A 266 -13.76 -5.86 13.77
N THR A 267 -13.00 -6.38 12.80
CA THR A 267 -13.13 -7.79 12.40
C THR A 267 -12.81 -8.74 13.56
N LEU A 268 -11.82 -8.41 14.38
CA LEU A 268 -11.47 -9.21 15.56
C LEU A 268 -12.61 -9.22 16.58
N VAL A 269 -13.27 -8.08 16.81
CA VAL A 269 -14.43 -7.99 17.72
C VAL A 269 -15.55 -8.96 17.31
N VAL A 270 -15.79 -9.08 16.00
CA VAL A 270 -16.80 -9.99 15.44
C VAL A 270 -16.34 -11.45 15.46
N GLU A 271 -15.10 -11.74 15.06
CA GLU A 271 -14.52 -13.08 15.06
C GLU A 271 -14.52 -13.71 16.46
N TYR A 272 -14.16 -12.93 17.49
CA TYR A 272 -14.15 -13.39 18.89
C TYR A 272 -15.54 -13.34 19.55
N LYS A 273 -16.60 -12.98 18.81
CA LYS A 273 -17.97 -12.86 19.30
C LYS A 273 -18.06 -12.02 20.58
N ALA A 274 -17.24 -10.96 20.66
CA ALA A 274 -17.21 -10.09 21.84
C ALA A 274 -18.56 -9.37 22.05
N VAL A 275 -19.32 -9.18 20.97
CA VAL A 275 -20.68 -8.62 20.97
C VAL A 275 -21.59 -9.39 20.03
N ASN A 276 -22.88 -9.48 20.37
CA ASN A 276 -23.90 -10.15 19.53
C ASN A 276 -24.23 -9.37 18.25
N GLN A 277 -24.27 -8.04 18.35
CA GLN A 277 -24.54 -7.09 17.28
C GLN A 277 -23.70 -5.83 17.56
N LEU A 278 -23.09 -5.24 16.53
CA LEU A 278 -22.38 -3.96 16.62
C LEU A 278 -23.35 -2.76 16.63
N GLY A 279 -24.57 -2.97 16.14
CA GLY A 279 -25.68 -2.02 16.24
C GLY A 279 -25.80 -1.13 15.01
N GLY A 280 -25.84 0.19 15.25
CA GLY A 280 -26.13 1.20 14.24
C GLY A 280 -25.00 1.42 13.23
N MET A 281 -25.01 2.60 12.64
CA MET A 281 -24.01 3.04 11.67
C MET A 281 -22.68 3.32 12.38
N ILE A 282 -21.59 2.72 11.91
CA ILE A 282 -20.26 2.93 12.47
C ILE A 282 -19.48 3.87 11.55
N THR A 283 -19.14 5.05 12.05
CA THR A 283 -18.21 5.97 11.37
C THR A 283 -16.77 5.59 11.76
N VAL A 284 -16.02 5.06 10.79
CA VAL A 284 -14.68 4.49 11.05
C VAL A 284 -13.68 5.58 11.44
N GLU A 285 -13.81 6.78 10.91
CA GLU A 285 -12.98 7.94 11.26
C GLU A 285 -13.13 8.29 12.74
N HIS A 286 -14.34 8.19 13.29
CA HIS A 286 -14.56 8.44 14.71
C HIS A 286 -13.79 7.43 15.58
N LEU A 287 -13.71 6.16 15.15
CA LEU A 287 -12.91 5.15 15.84
C LEU A 287 -11.43 5.51 15.81
N VAL A 288 -10.89 5.89 14.64
CA VAL A 288 -9.48 6.27 14.48
C VAL A 288 -9.16 7.50 15.34
N HIS A 289 -9.99 8.55 15.29
CA HIS A 289 -9.79 9.76 16.09
C HIS A 289 -9.91 9.50 17.58
N LYS A 290 -10.87 8.67 18.01
CA LYS A 290 -11.04 8.31 19.43
C LYS A 290 -9.87 7.47 19.93
N ALA A 291 -9.40 6.51 19.13
CA ALA A 291 -8.21 5.72 19.46
C ALA A 291 -6.97 6.62 19.61
N ASN A 292 -6.78 7.58 18.71
CA ASN A 292 -5.70 8.55 18.81
C ASN A 292 -5.83 9.43 20.08
N GLN A 293 -7.04 9.88 20.42
CA GLN A 293 -7.29 10.62 21.66
C GLN A 293 -6.89 9.80 22.90
N ILE A 294 -7.33 8.54 22.98
CA ILE A 294 -7.00 7.63 24.09
C ILE A 294 -5.48 7.42 24.18
N PHE A 295 -4.81 7.23 23.03
CA PHE A 295 -3.36 7.11 22.97
C PHE A 295 -2.66 8.37 23.50
N LEU A 296 -3.08 9.57 23.09
CA LEU A 296 -2.51 10.82 23.56
C LEU A 296 -2.72 11.02 25.07
N GLU A 297 -3.91 10.70 25.59
CA GLU A 297 -4.20 10.76 27.01
C GLU A 297 -3.30 9.81 27.83
N ASP A 298 -3.04 8.60 27.31
CA ASP A 298 -2.13 7.64 27.93
C ASP A 298 -0.66 8.10 27.88
N GLN A 299 -0.24 8.66 26.74
CA GLN A 299 1.10 9.24 26.59
C GLN A 299 1.33 10.42 27.54
N MET A 300 0.34 11.27 27.74
CA MET A 300 0.42 12.35 28.74
C MET A 300 0.59 11.81 30.16
N ARG A 301 -0.10 10.72 30.52
CA ARG A 301 0.02 10.10 31.86
C ARG A 301 1.38 9.47 32.09
N CYS A 302 2.00 8.93 31.05
CA CYS A 302 3.30 8.27 31.11
C CYS A 302 4.47 9.21 30.76
N ASN A 303 4.22 10.52 30.60
CA ASN A 303 5.20 11.53 30.16
C ASN A 303 5.96 11.12 28.88
N GLY A 304 5.23 10.57 27.91
CA GLY A 304 5.76 10.08 26.64
C GLY A 304 5.96 11.18 25.58
N ASP A 305 6.96 10.98 24.72
CA ASP A 305 7.41 11.93 23.69
C ASP A 305 6.39 12.17 22.57
N ALA A 306 5.35 11.33 22.44
CA ALA A 306 4.34 11.47 21.39
C ALA A 306 3.51 12.78 21.49
N THR A 307 3.55 13.44 22.65
CA THR A 307 2.93 14.75 22.88
C THR A 307 3.68 15.90 22.19
N LEU A 308 4.97 15.73 21.87
CA LEU A 308 5.81 16.79 21.29
C LEU A 308 5.45 17.13 19.82
N CYS A 309 4.89 16.18 19.07
CA CYS A 309 4.56 16.37 17.65
C CYS A 309 3.09 16.76 17.42
N CYS A 310 2.21 16.53 18.40
CA CYS A 310 0.75 16.67 18.25
C CYS A 310 0.06 17.56 19.29
N ALA A 311 0.76 18.05 20.33
CA ALA A 311 0.17 18.91 21.38
C ALA A 311 0.61 20.38 21.34
N ALA A 312 1.43 20.80 20.36
CA ALA A 312 1.80 22.20 20.20
C ALA A 312 0.70 22.99 19.47
N GLY A 313 -0.45 23.16 20.14
CA GLY A 313 -1.61 23.80 19.52
C GLY A 313 -2.65 24.32 20.49
N ALA A 314 -2.28 24.72 21.71
CA ALA A 314 -3.06 25.62 22.57
C ALA A 314 -2.30 25.93 23.88
N CYS A 315 -1.25 26.74 23.81
CA CYS A 315 -0.73 27.47 24.98
C CYS A 315 0.02 28.71 24.48
N GLY A 316 -0.71 29.81 24.35
CA GLY A 316 -0.19 31.15 24.14
C GLY A 316 -1.26 32.12 24.61
N GLY A 317 -1.03 32.71 25.79
CA GLY A 317 -1.92 33.70 26.42
C GLY A 317 -1.81 35.08 25.82
#